data_AF-A0A7C7IK33-F1
#
_entry.id   AF-A0A7C7IK33-F1
#
_cell.length_a   1.000
_cell.length_b   1.000
_cell.length_c   1.000
_cell.angle_alpha   90.00
_cell.angle_beta   90.00
_cell.angle_gamma   90.00
#
_symmetry.space_group_name_H-M   'P 1'
#
loop_
_entity.id
_entity.type
_entity.pdbx_description
1 polymer ?
#
loop_
_entity_poly.entity_id
_entity_poly.type
_entity_poly.pdbx_seq_one_letter_code
_entity_poly.pdbx_strand_id
1 'polypeptide(L)' 'MQKREYLNFEGITISSYEYGEFDKIFNILSPHKGIITAIIKRIRKTSNKNFDYIDVFQKMNFKASII' A
#
# COMPACT_ATOMS: atom_id res chain seq x y z
N MET A 1 20.08 15.01 -3.31
CA MET A 1 19.10 14.01 -2.82
C MET A 1 17.76 14.73 -2.66
N GLN A 2 16.76 14.50 -3.53
CA GLN A 2 15.44 15.11 -3.36
C GLN A 2 14.82 14.60 -2.06
N LYS A 3 14.27 15.52 -1.25
CA LYS A 3 13.58 15.19 0.00
C LYS A 3 12.26 14.52 -0.35
N ARG A 4 12.13 13.21 -0.07
CA ARG A 4 10.86 12.49 -0.27
C ARG A 4 9.83 13.02 0.73
N GLU A 5 8.68 13.43 0.23
CA GLU A 5 7.52 13.70 1.06
C GLU A 5 6.81 12.39 1.38
N TYR A 6 6.38 12.25 2.63
CA TYR A 6 5.70 11.06 3.10
C TYR A 6 4.32 11.42 3.61
N LEU A 7 3.34 10.60 3.22
CA LEU A 7 1.97 10.66 3.65
C LEU A 7 1.70 9.52 4.64
N ASN A 8 1.34 9.88 5.87
CA ASN A 8 0.80 8.93 6.83
C ASN A 8 -0.75 8.98 6.76
N PHE A 9 -1.40 7.83 6.74
CA PHE A 9 -2.86 7.74 6.74
C PHE A 9 -3.35 6.38 7.18
N GLU A 10 -4.58 6.34 7.70
CA GLU A 10 -5.31 5.10 7.93
C GLU A 10 -6.29 4.86 6.77
N GLY A 11 -6.54 3.59 6.46
CA GLY A 11 -7.62 3.21 5.57
C GLY A 11 -7.84 1.70 5.50
N ILE A 12 -8.85 1.31 4.73
CA ILE A 12 -9.17 -0.08 4.44
C ILE A 12 -8.82 -0.40 2.99
N THR A 13 -8.11 -1.49 2.76
CA THR A 13 -7.82 -1.96 1.40
C THR A 13 -9.13 -2.41 0.75
N ILE A 14 -9.50 -1.82 -0.38
CA ILE A 14 -10.74 -2.15 -1.11
C ILE A 14 -10.47 -2.98 -2.38
N SER A 15 -9.23 -2.96 -2.88
CA SER A 15 -8.78 -3.86 -3.94
C SER A 15 -7.29 -4.04 -3.86
N SER A 16 -6.80 -5.22 -4.24
CA SER A 16 -5.38 -5.58 -4.24
C SER A 16 -5.11 -6.49 -5.44
N TYR A 17 -4.07 -6.21 -6.21
CA TYR A 17 -3.67 -7.04 -7.34
C TYR A 17 -2.16 -7.08 -7.52
N GLU A 18 -1.68 -8.25 -7.94
CA GLU A 18 -0.27 -8.50 -8.22
C GLU A 18 0.18 -7.69 -9.44
N TYR A 19 1.32 -7.01 -9.33
CA TYR A 19 1.95 -6.24 -10.40
C TYR A 19 3.35 -6.81 -10.66
N GLY A 20 3.41 -7.93 -11.37
CA GLY A 20 4.65 -8.71 -11.52
C GLY A 20 4.93 -9.58 -10.29
N GLU A 21 6.17 -10.07 -10.18
CA GLU A 21 6.52 -11.10 -9.17
C GLU A 21 6.64 -10.54 -7.74
N PHE A 22 7.05 -9.27 -7.61
CA PHE A 22 7.44 -8.66 -6.33
C PHE A 22 6.75 -7.34 -6.00
N ASP A 23 5.89 -6.85 -6.89
CA ASP A 23 5.16 -5.60 -6.67
C ASP A 23 3.65 -5.90 -6.59
N LYS A 24 2.93 -5.09 -5.83
CA LYS A 24 1.48 -5.19 -5.68
C LYS A 24 0.88 -3.79 -5.69
N ILE A 25 -0.18 -3.61 -6.44
CA ILE A 25 -0.95 -2.36 -6.48
C ILE A 25 -2.25 -2.57 -5.73
N PHE A 26 -2.64 -1.60 -4.93
CA PHE A 26 -3.82 -1.68 -4.10
C PHE A 26 -4.46 -0.31 -3.93
N ASN A 27 -5.78 -0.33 -3.74
CA ASN A 27 -6.57 0.86 -3.47
C ASN A 27 -7.01 0.85 -2.01
N ILE A 28 -6.88 2.01 -1.38
CA ILE A 28 -7.16 2.20 0.05
C ILE A 28 -8.25 3.26 0.16
N LEU A 29 -9.36 2.90 0.80
CA LEU A 29 -10.38 3.88 1.18
C LEU A 29 -9.98 4.50 2.52
N SER A 30 -9.62 5.78 2.49
CA SER A 30 -9.26 6.56 3.67
C SER A 30 -10.39 7.51 4.06
N PRO A 31 -10.73 7.66 5.35
CA PRO A 31 -11.83 8.53 5.80
C PRO A 31 -11.68 10.01 5.41
N HIS A 32 -10.44 10.50 5.33
CA HIS A 32 -10.16 11.94 5.14
C HIS A 32 -9.47 12.28 3.82
N LYS A 33 -9.06 11.26 3.05
CA LYS A 33 -8.28 11.43 1.82
C LYS A 33 -8.92 10.78 0.60
N GLY A 34 -10.11 10.18 0.76
CA GLY A 34 -10.79 9.46 -0.30
C GLY A 34 -10.06 8.18 -0.67
N ILE A 35 -10.09 7.82 -1.96
CA ILE A 35 -9.42 6.62 -2.48
C ILE A 35 -7.98 6.96 -2.82
N ILE A 36 -7.05 6.21 -2.25
CA ILE A 36 -5.62 6.31 -2.53
C ILE A 36 -5.18 5.04 -3.24
N THR A 37 -4.62 5.18 -4.44
CA THR A 37 -3.93 4.08 -5.14
C THR A 37 -2.47 4.08 -4.73
N ALA A 38 -1.97 2.94 -4.27
CA ALA A 38 -0.59 2.77 -3.83
C ALA A 38 0.04 1.54 -4.49
N ILE A 39 1.37 1.60 -4.65
CA ILE A 39 2.18 0.46 -5.06
C ILE A 39 3.18 0.13 -3.96
N ILE A 40 3.26 -1.14 -3.63
CA ILE A 40 4.35 -1.67 -2.82
C ILE A 40 5.33 -2.39 -3.74
N LYS A 41 6.62 -2.06 -3.65
CA LYS A 41 7.64 -2.49 -4.61
C LYS A 41 8.67 -3.40 -3.98
N ARG A 42 9.19 -4.35 -4.75
CA ARG A 42 10.31 -5.24 -4.44
C ARG A 42 10.12 -6.03 -3.14
N ILE A 43 8.90 -6.47 -2.85
CA ILE A 43 8.64 -7.36 -1.72
C ILE A 43 8.71 -8.80 -2.20
N ARG A 44 9.70 -9.54 -1.70
CA ARG A 44 9.73 -10.99 -1.85
C ARG A 44 8.63 -11.61 -0.98
N LYS A 45 7.66 -12.27 -1.62
CA LYS A 45 6.54 -12.98 -0.96
C LYS A 45 7.02 -13.90 0.17
N THR A 46 8.18 -14.53 0.00
CA THR A 46 8.71 -15.55 0.92
C THR A 46 9.28 -15.01 2.23
N SER A 47 9.53 -13.70 2.36
CA SER A 47 10.21 -13.14 3.54
C SER A 47 9.44 -12.08 4.30
N ASN A 48 8.27 -11.64 3.82
CA ASN A 48 7.59 -10.49 4.41
C ASN A 48 6.08 -10.73 4.60
N LYS A 49 5.67 -10.90 5.86
CA LYS A 49 4.25 -11.04 6.24
C LYS A 49 3.41 -9.84 5.79
N ASN A 50 3.99 -8.65 5.63
CA ASN A 50 3.28 -7.45 5.19
C ASN A 50 2.71 -7.57 3.77
N PHE A 51 3.26 -8.44 2.92
CA PHE A 51 2.73 -8.67 1.58
C PHE A 51 1.35 -9.32 1.61
N ASP A 52 1.18 -10.27 2.53
CA ASP A 52 -0.06 -11.02 2.74
C ASP A 52 -1.07 -10.22 3.58
N TYR A 53 -0.61 -9.27 4.39
CA TYR A 53 -1.50 -8.34 5.12
C TYR A 53 -2.14 -7.26 4.22
N ILE A 54 -1.62 -7.00 3.01
CA ILE A 54 -2.29 -6.10 2.06
C ILE A 54 -3.33 -6.91 1.26
N ASP A 55 -4.38 -7.28 1.97
CA ASP A 55 -5.55 -7.98 1.46
C ASP A 55 -6.81 -7.13 1.62
N VAL A 56 -7.83 -7.44 0.83
CA VAL A 56 -9.10 -6.70 0.79
C VAL A 56 -9.78 -6.79 2.16
N PHE A 57 -10.39 -5.68 2.58
CA PHE A 57 -11.05 -5.48 3.87
C PHE A 57 -10.12 -5.45 5.09
N GLN A 58 -8.81 -5.44 4.92
CA GLN A 58 -7.89 -5.17 6.02
C GLN A 58 -7.75 -3.66 6.27
N LYS A 59 -8.02 -3.25 7.51
CA LYS A 59 -7.77 -1.89 7.99
C LYS A 59 -6.31 -1.78 8.44
N MET A 60 -5.58 -0.80 7.91
CA MET A 60 -4.16 -0.63 8.22
C MET A 60 -3.76 0.85 8.27
N ASN A 61 -2.65 1.12 8.96
CA ASN A 61 -1.95 2.39 8.90
C ASN A 61 -0.86 2.32 7.84
N PHE A 62 -0.89 3.26 6.90
CA PHE A 62 0.02 3.35 5.78
C PHE A 62 0.95 4.55 5.92
N LYS A 63 2.21 4.34 5.53
CA LYS A 63 3.20 5.39 5.28
C LYS A 63 3.67 5.25 3.84
N ALA A 64 3.22 6.14 2.97
CA ALA A 64 3.57 6.11 1.55
C ALA A 64 4.44 7.33 1.20
N SER A 65 5.43 7.16 0.32
CA SER A 65 6.08 8.31 -0.31
C SER A 65 5.23 8.83 -1.45
N ILE A 66 5.06 10.13 -1.53
CA ILE A 66 4.45 10.79 -2.69
C ILE A 66 5.53 10.83 -3.79
N ILE A 67 5.18 10.39 -4.99
CA ILE A 67 6.05 10.42 -6.19
C ILE A 67 5.59 11.59 -7.05
#